data_AF-A0A558BT83-F1
#
_entry.id   AF-A0A558BT83-F1
#
_cell.length_a   1.000
_cell.length_b   1.000
_cell.length_c   1.000
_cell.angle_alpha   90.00
_cell.angle_beta   90.00
_cell.angle_gamma   90.00
#
_symmetry.space_group_name_H-M   'P 1'
#
loop_
_entity.id
_entity.type
_entity.pdbx_description
1 polymer ?
#
loop_
_entity_poly.entity_id
_entity_poly.type
_entity_poly.pdbx_seq_one_letter_code
_entity_poly.pdbx_strand_id
1 'polypeptide(L)'
;MAGQPLPLGGPKPRLLLAALLLQPNTVMSTGALTEVLWPGSAPRSAAANIRTYVHSLRRRLAEASPDFADRLRGRGGGYVVTVRPGELDTTLFETHVSAAETAATCEEALAALDLAAGQWRGNVLEDLPHNHTWSSSIARLAEMRISVQQQRLRLRVELGEHADAVAELRGLLAEHPLREQLWQQLILALDAAGRRAEALTAYTQAERVLREELDAEPGPELRQVRAGLLAEPEPEPAEPRPAPPN
;
A
#
# COMPACT_ATOMS: atom_id res chain seq x y z
N MET A 1 -13.07 8.34 17.03
CA MET A 1 -13.28 7.17 17.91
C MET A 1 -13.15 5.92 17.07
N ALA A 2 -12.26 5.00 17.41
CA ALA A 2 -12.20 3.72 16.72
C ALA A 2 -13.51 2.95 16.97
N GLY A 3 -14.18 2.51 15.89
CA GLY A 3 -15.39 1.70 16.00
C GLY A 3 -15.11 0.36 16.68
N GLN A 4 -16.13 -0.26 17.29
CA GLN A 4 -16.00 -1.61 17.84
C GLN A 4 -16.13 -2.65 16.72
N PRO A 5 -15.27 -3.68 16.67
CA PRO A 5 -15.40 -4.77 15.70
C PRO A 5 -16.73 -5.52 15.85
N LEU A 6 -17.48 -5.65 14.75
CA LEU A 6 -18.72 -6.41 14.70
C LEU A 6 -18.46 -7.82 14.13
N PRO A 7 -18.68 -8.91 14.88
CA PRO A 7 -18.53 -10.26 14.35
C PRO A 7 -19.60 -10.56 13.29
N LEU A 8 -19.19 -10.71 12.04
CA LEU A 8 -20.10 -10.96 10.90
C LEU A 8 -20.49 -12.43 10.69
N GLY A 9 -19.98 -13.34 11.55
CA GLY A 9 -20.26 -14.78 11.48
C GLY A 9 -19.27 -15.55 10.62
N GLY A 10 -19.75 -16.59 9.93
CA GLY A 10 -18.93 -17.56 9.21
C GLY A 10 -18.20 -17.00 7.98
N PRO A 11 -17.32 -17.81 7.36
CA PRO A 11 -16.45 -17.36 6.28
C PRO A 11 -17.20 -16.94 5.00
N LYS A 12 -18.31 -17.60 4.64
CA LYS A 12 -19.06 -17.29 3.39
C LYS A 12 -19.75 -15.92 3.43
N PRO A 13 -20.50 -15.53 4.50
CA PRO A 13 -21.01 -14.16 4.63
C PRO A 13 -19.89 -13.10 4.60
N ARG A 14 -18.78 -13.33 5.31
CA ARG A 14 -17.64 -12.40 5.32
C ARG A 14 -17.01 -12.26 3.93
N LEU A 15 -16.81 -13.37 3.23
CA LEU A 15 -16.29 -13.40 1.87
C LEU A 15 -17.22 -12.67 0.87
N LEU A 16 -18.54 -12.85 1.01
CA LEU A 16 -19.53 -12.12 0.21
C LEU A 16 -19.40 -10.60 0.44
N LEU A 17 -19.38 -10.16 1.70
CA LEU A 17 -19.27 -8.74 2.01
C LEU A 17 -17.93 -8.17 1.53
N ALA A 18 -16.84 -8.89 1.73
CA ALA A 18 -15.51 -8.47 1.30
C ALA A 18 -15.44 -8.29 -0.22
N ALA A 19 -16.05 -9.20 -1.00
CA ALA A 19 -16.10 -9.06 -2.45
C ALA A 19 -16.87 -7.80 -2.90
N LEU A 20 -18.00 -7.51 -2.25
CA LEU A 20 -18.76 -6.28 -2.51
C LEU A 20 -17.97 -5.02 -2.09
N LEU A 21 -17.17 -5.09 -1.01
CA LEU A 21 -16.37 -3.97 -0.53
C LEU A 21 -15.08 -3.73 -1.31
N LEU A 22 -14.55 -4.73 -2.03
CA LEU A 22 -13.46 -4.50 -2.99
C LEU A 22 -13.92 -3.75 -4.24
N GLN A 23 -15.22 -3.77 -4.54
CA GLN A 23 -15.85 -3.03 -5.62
C GLN A 23 -17.09 -2.29 -5.11
N PRO A 24 -16.92 -1.36 -4.15
CA PRO A 24 -18.04 -0.71 -3.50
C PRO A 24 -18.83 0.13 -4.50
N ASN A 25 -20.11 0.35 -4.23
CA ASN A 25 -21.02 1.14 -5.08
C ASN A 25 -21.29 0.57 -6.48
N THR A 26 -20.68 -0.56 -6.85
CA THR A 26 -20.92 -1.29 -8.11
C THR A 26 -21.75 -2.55 -7.86
N VAL A 27 -22.64 -2.89 -8.79
CA VAL A 27 -23.45 -4.12 -8.71
C VAL A 27 -22.61 -5.33 -9.12
N MET A 28 -22.45 -6.28 -8.21
CA MET A 28 -21.91 -7.61 -8.53
C MET A 28 -23.04 -8.59 -8.81
N SER A 29 -22.97 -9.28 -9.95
CA SER A 29 -23.99 -10.29 -10.32
C SER A 29 -23.99 -11.48 -9.36
N THR A 30 -25.13 -12.17 -9.26
CA THR A 30 -25.21 -13.42 -8.48
C THR A 30 -24.23 -14.49 -9.00
N GLY A 31 -23.95 -14.50 -10.31
CA GLY A 31 -22.95 -15.39 -10.91
C GLY A 31 -21.52 -15.08 -10.45
N ALA A 32 -21.13 -13.80 -10.47
CA ALA A 32 -19.81 -13.38 -9.98
C ALA A 32 -19.64 -13.69 -8.48
N LEU A 33 -20.67 -13.43 -7.67
CA LEU A 33 -20.67 -13.80 -6.25
C LEU A 33 -20.61 -15.32 -6.04
N THR A 34 -21.18 -16.11 -6.95
CA THR A 34 -21.10 -17.57 -6.90
C THR A 34 -19.67 -18.06 -7.14
N GLU A 35 -18.96 -17.51 -8.13
CA GLU A 35 -17.55 -17.85 -8.38
C GLU A 35 -16.63 -17.43 -7.22
N VAL A 36 -16.91 -16.28 -6.59
CA VAL A 36 -16.21 -15.87 -5.37
C VAL A 36 -16.44 -16.86 -4.23
N LEU A 37 -17.69 -17.25 -4.00
CA LEU A 37 -18.04 -18.09 -2.86
C LEU A 37 -17.71 -19.55 -3.08
N TRP A 38 -17.76 -20.07 -4.31
CA TRP A 38 -17.54 -21.48 -4.64
C TRP A 38 -16.81 -21.62 -5.97
N PRO A 39 -15.51 -21.26 -6.02
CA PRO A 39 -14.74 -21.28 -7.26
C PRO A 39 -14.77 -22.69 -7.87
N GLY A 40 -15.34 -22.81 -9.08
CA GLY A 40 -15.43 -24.08 -9.82
C GLY A 40 -16.29 -25.19 -9.19
N SER A 41 -17.01 -24.92 -8.10
CA SER A 41 -17.69 -25.97 -7.30
C SER A 41 -19.02 -25.49 -6.69
N ALA A 42 -19.76 -24.68 -7.43
CA ALA A 42 -21.02 -24.09 -6.97
C ALA A 42 -22.11 -25.15 -6.74
N PRO A 43 -22.79 -25.17 -5.57
CA PRO A 43 -23.94 -26.03 -5.36
C PRO A 43 -25.13 -25.52 -6.17
N ARG A 44 -26.08 -26.43 -6.49
CA ARG A 44 -27.37 -26.04 -7.11
C ARG A 44 -28.14 -24.98 -6.32
N SER A 45 -27.90 -24.92 -5.01
CA SER A 45 -28.51 -23.95 -4.08
C SER A 45 -27.75 -22.63 -3.94
N ALA A 46 -26.72 -22.35 -4.74
CA ALA A 46 -25.86 -21.17 -4.60
C ALA A 46 -26.64 -19.84 -4.47
N ALA A 47 -27.61 -19.60 -5.36
CA ALA A 47 -28.42 -18.38 -5.32
C ALA A 47 -29.28 -18.26 -4.05
N ALA A 48 -29.78 -19.39 -3.51
CA ALA A 48 -30.53 -19.41 -2.25
C ALA A 48 -29.63 -19.19 -1.04
N ASN A 49 -28.42 -19.76 -1.05
CA ASN A 49 -27.41 -19.54 -0.03
C ASN A 49 -26.95 -18.07 0.00
N ILE A 50 -26.72 -17.44 -1.16
CA ILE A 50 -26.38 -16.01 -1.26
C ILE A 50 -27.45 -15.14 -0.61
N ARG A 51 -28.74 -15.37 -0.93
CA ARG A 51 -29.86 -14.66 -0.27
C ARG A 51 -29.84 -14.81 1.25
N THR A 52 -29.56 -16.02 1.73
CA THR A 52 -29.45 -16.32 3.17
C THR A 52 -28.29 -15.57 3.81
N TYR A 53 -27.12 -15.53 3.16
CA TYR A 53 -25.96 -14.80 3.66
C TYR A 53 -26.21 -13.29 3.68
N VAL A 54 -26.82 -12.72 2.63
CA VAL A 54 -27.19 -11.29 2.60
C VAL A 54 -28.18 -10.95 3.71
N HIS A 55 -29.19 -11.79 3.93
CA HIS A 55 -30.13 -11.60 5.03
C HIS A 55 -29.43 -11.63 6.40
N SER A 56 -28.54 -12.61 6.63
CA SER A 56 -27.76 -12.69 7.86
C SER A 56 -26.83 -11.48 8.05
N LEU A 57 -26.20 -11.01 6.99
CA LEU A 57 -25.33 -9.82 7.03
C LEU A 57 -26.14 -8.59 7.39
N ARG A 58 -27.27 -8.34 6.72
CA ARG A 58 -28.14 -7.20 7.03
C ARG A 58 -28.59 -7.20 8.48
N ARG A 59 -28.98 -8.37 9.01
CA ARG A 59 -29.39 -8.48 10.41
C ARG A 59 -28.26 -8.07 11.36
N ARG A 60 -27.05 -8.59 11.15
CA ARG A 60 -25.88 -8.24 11.97
C ARG A 60 -25.49 -6.77 11.82
N LEU A 61 -25.45 -6.27 10.59
CA LEU A 61 -25.12 -4.87 10.32
C LEU A 61 -26.12 -3.91 10.97
N ALA A 62 -27.41 -4.29 11.02
CA ALA A 62 -28.44 -3.49 11.68
C ALA A 62 -28.26 -3.39 13.20
N GLU A 63 -27.57 -4.36 13.83
CA GLU A 63 -27.22 -4.29 15.27
C GLU A 63 -26.24 -3.14 15.56
N ALA A 64 -25.36 -2.81 14.60
CA ALA A 64 -24.39 -1.72 14.73
C ALA A 64 -24.85 -0.40 14.09
N SER A 65 -25.50 -0.48 12.92
CA SER A 65 -25.99 0.67 12.17
C SER A 65 -27.13 0.24 11.22
N PRO A 66 -28.39 0.56 11.55
CA PRO A 66 -29.53 0.31 10.66
C PRO A 66 -29.35 0.93 9.26
N ASP A 67 -28.77 2.12 9.18
CA ASP A 67 -28.47 2.80 7.90
C ASP A 67 -27.50 1.99 7.03
N PHE A 68 -26.45 1.41 7.63
CA PHE A 68 -25.50 0.57 6.89
C PHE A 68 -26.15 -0.72 6.38
N ALA A 69 -27.04 -1.34 7.16
CA ALA A 69 -27.76 -2.53 6.74
C ALA A 69 -28.60 -2.28 5.47
N ASP A 70 -29.25 -1.11 5.39
CA ASP A 70 -30.07 -0.70 4.25
C ASP A 70 -29.26 -0.42 2.98
N ARG A 71 -27.94 -0.25 3.10
CA ARG A 71 -27.03 0.01 1.97
C ARG A 71 -26.55 -1.27 1.28
N LEU A 72 -26.68 -2.43 1.90
CA LEU A 72 -26.48 -3.72 1.24
C LEU A 72 -27.75 -4.09 0.48
N ARG A 73 -27.84 -3.80 -0.82
CA ARG A 73 -29.07 -3.92 -1.63
C ARG A 73 -28.96 -4.98 -2.71
N GLY A 74 -30.10 -5.60 -3.03
CA GLY A 74 -30.24 -6.37 -4.27
C GLY A 74 -30.57 -5.42 -5.41
N ARG A 75 -29.85 -5.49 -6.54
CA ARG A 75 -30.06 -4.64 -7.71
C ARG A 75 -29.71 -5.41 -8.99
N GLY A 76 -30.57 -5.39 -10.00
CA GLY A 76 -30.26 -5.93 -11.33
C GLY A 76 -29.81 -7.39 -11.37
N GLY A 77 -30.39 -8.27 -10.54
CA GLY A 77 -29.97 -9.69 -10.47
C GLY A 77 -28.67 -9.94 -9.71
N GLY A 78 -28.18 -8.93 -9.00
CA GLY A 78 -26.97 -8.98 -8.18
C GLY A 78 -27.15 -8.23 -6.85
N TYR A 79 -26.01 -7.91 -6.23
CA TYR A 79 -25.96 -7.15 -4.98
C TYR A 79 -24.95 -6.02 -5.09
N VAL A 80 -25.19 -4.97 -4.31
CA VAL A 80 -24.31 -3.81 -4.16
C VAL A 80 -24.26 -3.43 -2.70
N VAL A 81 -23.08 -3.01 -2.24
CA VAL A 81 -22.94 -2.30 -0.96
C VAL A 81 -22.63 -0.85 -1.25
N THR A 82 -23.47 0.05 -0.77
CA THR A 82 -23.17 1.49 -0.84
C THR A 82 -22.25 1.88 0.31
N VAL A 83 -21.15 2.55 -0.04
CA VAL A 83 -20.13 3.06 0.89
C VAL A 83 -19.98 4.55 0.63
N ARG A 84 -20.13 5.36 1.68
CA ARG A 84 -19.94 6.82 1.62
C ARG A 84 -18.44 7.16 1.71
N PRO A 85 -18.03 8.35 1.24
CA PRO A 85 -16.66 8.82 1.44
C PRO A 85 -16.24 8.73 2.90
N GLY A 86 -15.06 8.18 3.15
CA GLY A 86 -14.48 8.05 4.49
C GLY A 86 -14.93 6.85 5.31
N GLU A 87 -15.75 5.95 4.76
CA GLU A 87 -16.22 4.75 5.48
C GLU A 87 -15.43 3.47 5.18
N LEU A 88 -14.62 3.47 4.12
CA LEU A 88 -13.82 2.32 3.71
C LEU A 88 -12.34 2.71 3.65
N ASP A 89 -11.52 1.91 4.30
CA ASP A 89 -10.07 2.10 4.40
C ASP A 89 -9.38 2.18 3.04
N THR A 90 -9.77 1.35 2.06
CA THR A 90 -9.23 1.43 0.70
C THR A 90 -9.56 2.75 0.00
N THR A 91 -10.77 3.29 0.22
CA THR A 91 -11.14 4.60 -0.36
C THR A 91 -10.47 5.76 0.36
N LEU A 92 -10.28 5.66 1.68
CA LEU A 92 -9.50 6.63 2.46
C LEU A 92 -8.05 6.64 2.01
N PHE A 93 -7.46 5.46 1.85
CA PHE A 93 -6.12 5.26 1.32
C PHE A 93 -5.96 5.95 -0.04
N GLU A 94 -6.82 5.64 -1.00
CA GLU A 94 -6.79 6.26 -2.34
C GLU A 94 -6.97 7.79 -2.27
N THR A 95 -7.87 8.28 -1.40
CA THR A 95 -8.07 9.73 -1.20
C THR A 95 -6.81 10.41 -0.69
N HIS A 96 -6.12 9.80 0.28
CA HIS A 96 -4.87 10.32 0.83
C HIS A 96 -3.72 10.27 -0.18
N VAL A 97 -3.66 9.23 -1.03
CA VAL A 97 -2.69 9.17 -2.14
C VAL A 97 -2.92 10.31 -3.11
N SER A 98 -4.16 10.52 -3.57
CA SER A 98 -4.46 11.64 -4.48
C SER A 98 -4.20 13.01 -3.83
N ALA A 99 -4.45 13.16 -2.53
CA ALA A 99 -4.12 14.40 -1.82
C ALA A 99 -2.61 14.68 -1.83
N ALA A 100 -1.77 13.64 -1.70
CA ALA A 100 -0.32 13.77 -1.78
C ALA A 100 0.17 14.16 -3.17
N GLU A 101 -0.47 13.66 -4.24
CA GLU A 101 -0.14 14.02 -5.63
C GLU A 101 -0.42 15.50 -5.95
N THR A 102 -1.41 16.10 -5.29
CA THR A 102 -1.80 17.50 -5.48
C THR A 102 -1.28 18.46 -4.41
N ALA A 103 -0.47 17.96 -3.48
CA ALA A 103 0.07 18.75 -2.37
C ALA A 103 1.01 19.87 -2.86
N ALA A 104 0.99 21.01 -2.18
CA ALA A 104 1.80 22.17 -2.56
C ALA A 104 3.23 22.08 -2.02
N THR A 105 3.44 21.36 -0.91
CA THR A 105 4.75 21.18 -0.27
C THR A 105 5.07 19.71 0.01
N CYS A 106 6.35 19.43 0.27
CA CYS A 106 6.81 18.09 0.64
C CYS A 106 6.21 17.62 1.98
N GLU A 107 6.02 18.54 2.93
CA GLU A 107 5.42 18.27 4.23
C GLU A 107 3.93 17.89 4.10
N GLU A 108 3.18 18.63 3.27
CA GLU A 108 1.78 18.31 2.97
C GLU A 108 1.66 16.94 2.29
N ALA A 109 2.54 16.66 1.32
CA ALA A 109 2.58 15.38 0.63
C ALA A 109 2.90 14.23 1.60
N LEU A 110 3.91 14.41 2.47
CA LEU A 110 4.30 13.39 3.44
C LEU A 110 3.17 13.14 4.46
N ALA A 111 2.55 14.19 5.00
CA ALA A 111 1.45 14.06 5.93
C ALA A 111 0.26 13.30 5.33
N ALA A 112 -0.06 13.56 4.06
CA ALA A 112 -1.09 12.81 3.35
C ALA A 112 -0.72 11.33 3.18
N LEU A 113 0.52 11.03 2.79
CA LEU A 113 0.97 9.64 2.63
C LEU A 113 1.06 8.89 3.98
N ASP A 114 1.37 9.57 5.08
CA ASP A 114 1.33 8.97 6.43
C ASP A 114 -0.10 8.56 6.80
N LEU A 115 -1.09 9.40 6.50
CA LEU A 115 -2.51 9.04 6.66
C LEU A 115 -2.92 7.86 5.77
N ALA A 116 -2.39 7.80 4.54
CA ALA A 116 -2.58 6.66 3.65
C ALA A 116 -1.97 5.37 4.25
N ALA A 117 -0.71 5.42 4.67
CA ALA A 117 -0.02 4.29 5.30
C ALA A 117 -0.75 3.80 6.56
N GLY A 118 -1.31 4.71 7.35
CA GLY A 118 -2.10 4.40 8.54
C GLY A 118 -3.41 3.62 8.30
N GLN A 119 -3.88 3.52 7.05
CA GLN A 119 -5.05 2.69 6.72
C GLN A 119 -4.75 1.19 6.70
N TRP A 120 -3.47 0.81 6.63
CA TRP A 120 -3.04 -0.58 6.53
C TRP A 120 -2.94 -1.24 7.91
N ARG A 121 -3.58 -2.40 8.05
CA ARG A 121 -3.64 -3.17 9.31
C ARG A 121 -3.06 -4.58 9.19
N GLY A 122 -2.52 -4.94 8.04
CA GLY A 122 -2.08 -6.29 7.70
C GLY A 122 -2.20 -6.53 6.19
N ASN A 123 -2.23 -7.79 5.79
CA ASN A 123 -2.48 -8.15 4.40
C ASN A 123 -3.96 -7.94 4.04
N VAL A 124 -4.23 -7.65 2.76
CA VAL A 124 -5.62 -7.45 2.29
C VAL A 124 -6.39 -8.75 2.50
N LEU A 125 -7.39 -8.70 3.38
CA LEU A 125 -8.31 -9.81 3.66
C LEU A 125 -7.60 -11.09 4.14
N GLU A 126 -6.57 -10.91 4.97
CA GLU A 126 -5.70 -11.96 5.51
C GLU A 126 -6.44 -13.10 6.22
N ASP A 127 -7.61 -12.81 6.79
CA ASP A 127 -8.46 -13.72 7.53
C ASP A 127 -9.44 -14.53 6.65
N LEU A 128 -9.41 -14.31 5.34
CA LEU A 128 -10.29 -14.94 4.37
C LEU A 128 -9.52 -15.84 3.39
N PRO A 129 -10.18 -16.90 2.86
CA PRO A 129 -9.56 -17.74 1.86
C PRO A 129 -9.25 -16.94 0.60
N HIS A 130 -8.05 -17.15 0.05
CA HIS A 130 -7.65 -16.57 -1.22
C HIS A 130 -8.61 -17.00 -2.33
N ASN A 131 -8.94 -16.06 -3.23
CA ASN A 131 -9.79 -16.29 -4.37
C ASN A 131 -9.16 -15.60 -5.59
N HIS A 132 -9.25 -16.22 -6.77
CA HIS A 132 -8.64 -15.69 -7.99
C HIS A 132 -9.43 -14.52 -8.61
N THR A 133 -10.75 -14.47 -8.39
CA THR A 133 -11.67 -13.48 -8.99
C THR A 133 -11.31 -12.04 -8.62
N TRP A 134 -10.74 -11.83 -7.43
CA TRP A 134 -10.31 -10.51 -6.94
C TRP A 134 -8.79 -10.36 -6.80
N SER A 135 -7.99 -11.33 -7.30
CA SER A 135 -6.52 -11.29 -7.19
C SER A 135 -5.93 -10.03 -7.80
N SER A 136 -6.50 -9.53 -8.90
CA SER A 136 -6.07 -8.27 -9.53
C SER A 136 -6.31 -7.06 -8.63
N SER A 137 -7.41 -7.01 -7.89
CA SER A 137 -7.73 -5.92 -6.97
C SER A 137 -6.79 -5.93 -5.76
N ILE A 138 -6.53 -7.12 -5.22
CA ILE A 138 -5.57 -7.31 -4.13
C ILE A 138 -4.14 -6.94 -4.58
N ALA A 139 -3.71 -7.41 -5.75
CA ALA A 139 -2.41 -7.09 -6.32
C ALA A 139 -2.25 -5.59 -6.56
N ARG A 140 -3.27 -4.92 -7.12
CA ARG A 140 -3.27 -3.46 -7.30
C ARG A 140 -3.08 -2.73 -5.97
N LEU A 141 -3.82 -3.12 -4.93
CA LEU A 141 -3.70 -2.52 -3.60
C LEU A 141 -2.31 -2.75 -2.99
N ALA A 142 -1.75 -3.95 -3.16
CA ALA A 142 -0.39 -4.26 -2.70
C ALA A 142 0.67 -3.39 -3.40
N GLU A 143 0.57 -3.25 -4.72
CA GLU A 143 1.49 -2.37 -5.48
C GLU A 143 1.33 -0.90 -5.09
N MET A 144 0.10 -0.41 -4.89
CA MET A 144 -0.12 0.94 -4.39
C MET A 144 0.48 1.14 -2.99
N ARG A 145 0.35 0.15 -2.09
CA ARG A 145 0.99 0.19 -0.76
C ARG A 145 2.49 0.40 -0.90
N ILE A 146 3.14 -0.37 -1.77
CA ILE A 146 4.58 -0.28 -1.99
C ILE A 146 4.96 1.10 -2.53
N SER A 147 4.22 1.60 -3.52
CA SER A 147 4.45 2.94 -4.09
C SER A 147 4.36 4.04 -3.02
N VAL A 148 3.32 3.99 -2.17
CA VAL A 148 3.17 4.93 -1.04
C VAL A 148 4.34 4.87 -0.08
N GLN A 149 4.77 3.66 0.30
CA GLN A 149 5.92 3.51 1.20
C GLN A 149 7.20 4.09 0.59
N GLN A 150 7.45 3.84 -0.68
CA GLN A 150 8.59 4.41 -1.40
C GLN A 150 8.51 5.94 -1.44
N GLN A 151 7.36 6.52 -1.78
CA GLN A 151 7.20 7.97 -1.85
C GLN A 151 7.37 8.64 -0.49
N ARG A 152 6.84 8.03 0.59
CA ARG A 152 7.05 8.50 1.98
C ARG A 152 8.53 8.59 2.29
N LEU A 153 9.28 7.51 2.09
CA LEU A 153 10.70 7.44 2.42
C LEU A 153 11.52 8.45 1.61
N ARG A 154 11.17 8.65 0.34
CA ARG A 154 11.79 9.70 -0.50
C ARG A 154 11.54 11.09 0.09
N LEU A 155 10.31 11.44 0.42
CA LEU A 155 9.98 12.76 0.97
C LEU A 155 10.64 12.99 2.35
N ARG A 156 10.69 11.96 3.20
CA ARG A 156 11.41 12.03 4.48
C ARG A 156 12.89 12.37 4.29
N VAL A 157 13.53 11.78 3.29
CA VAL A 157 14.92 12.13 2.93
C VAL A 157 15.01 13.57 2.43
N GLU A 158 14.11 14.03 1.56
CA GLU A 158 14.09 15.40 1.05
C GLU A 158 13.88 16.45 2.17
N LEU A 159 13.11 16.10 3.21
CA LEU A 159 12.85 16.93 4.39
C LEU A 159 13.94 16.86 5.47
N GLY A 160 15.01 16.09 5.26
CA GLY A 160 16.11 15.96 6.22
C GLY A 160 15.88 14.94 7.35
N GLU A 161 14.79 14.17 7.32
CA GLU A 161 14.47 13.11 8.29
C GLU A 161 15.25 11.81 8.03
N HIS A 162 16.55 11.91 7.74
CA HIS A 162 17.33 10.80 7.21
C HIS A 162 17.44 9.61 8.17
N ALA A 163 17.59 9.86 9.48
CA ALA A 163 17.78 8.80 10.47
C ALA A 163 16.57 7.86 10.56
N ASP A 164 15.36 8.42 10.60
CA ASP A 164 14.11 7.67 10.65
C ASP A 164 13.87 6.92 9.34
N ALA A 165 14.10 7.57 8.19
CA ALA A 165 13.98 6.95 6.88
C ALA A 165 14.93 5.74 6.74
N VAL A 166 16.19 5.86 7.21
CA VAL A 166 17.18 4.76 7.20
C VAL A 166 16.71 3.59 8.06
N ALA A 167 16.16 3.84 9.25
CA ALA A 167 15.67 2.79 10.13
C ALA A 167 14.49 2.03 9.51
N GLU A 168 13.52 2.76 8.93
CA GLU A 168 12.35 2.18 8.26
C GLU A 168 12.75 1.38 7.01
N LEU A 169 13.67 1.91 6.18
CA LEU A 169 14.22 1.23 5.00
C LEU A 169 14.92 -0.09 5.36
N ARG A 170 15.69 -0.13 6.44
CA ARG A 170 16.33 -1.37 6.91
C ARG A 170 15.31 -2.43 7.34
N GLY A 171 14.20 -2.02 7.97
CA GLY A 171 13.09 -2.91 8.29
C GLY A 171 12.45 -3.51 7.04
N LEU A 172 12.12 -2.67 6.06
CA LEU A 172 11.53 -3.12 4.79
C LEU A 172 12.47 -4.04 3.99
N LEU A 173 13.78 -3.78 4.01
CA LEU A 173 14.78 -4.62 3.35
C LEU A 173 14.96 -5.98 4.01
N ALA A 174 14.69 -6.11 5.31
CA ALA A 174 14.68 -7.41 5.98
C ALA A 174 13.51 -8.29 5.49
N GLU A 175 12.37 -7.68 5.15
CA GLU A 175 11.19 -8.38 4.62
C GLU A 175 11.25 -8.57 3.10
N HIS A 176 11.86 -7.62 2.38
CA HIS A 176 11.86 -7.55 0.92
C HIS A 176 13.27 -7.31 0.36
N PRO A 177 14.23 -8.21 0.63
CA PRO A 177 15.65 -8.00 0.27
C PRO A 177 15.91 -7.93 -1.24
N LEU A 178 15.00 -8.46 -2.08
CA LEU A 178 15.13 -8.47 -3.54
C LEU A 178 14.58 -7.21 -4.24
N ARG A 179 14.06 -6.24 -3.50
CA ARG A 179 13.52 -4.99 -4.06
C ARG A 179 14.63 -3.96 -4.21
N GLU A 180 15.22 -3.85 -5.40
CA GLU A 180 16.30 -2.90 -5.71
C GLU A 180 15.96 -1.44 -5.38
N GLN A 181 14.71 -1.02 -5.56
CA GLN A 181 14.29 0.35 -5.23
C GLN A 181 14.46 0.68 -3.74
N LEU A 182 14.27 -0.29 -2.83
CA LEU A 182 14.47 -0.07 -1.40
C LEU A 182 15.96 0.12 -1.08
N TRP A 183 16.84 -0.63 -1.73
CA TRP A 183 18.28 -0.44 -1.64
C TRP A 183 18.69 0.94 -2.15
N GLN A 184 18.16 1.36 -3.31
CA GLN A 184 18.41 2.68 -3.88
C GLN A 184 18.08 3.79 -2.88
N GLN A 185 16.90 3.72 -2.25
CA GLN A 185 16.46 4.71 -1.28
C GLN A 185 17.32 4.71 -0.01
N LEU A 186 17.72 3.53 0.50
CA LEU A 186 18.60 3.43 1.66
C LEU A 186 19.95 4.09 1.38
N ILE A 187 20.51 3.85 0.20
CA ILE A 187 21.80 4.40 -0.21
C ILE A 187 21.72 5.92 -0.31
N LEU A 188 20.69 6.46 -0.96
CA LEU A 188 20.47 7.90 -1.07
C LEU A 188 20.25 8.56 0.30
N ALA A 189 19.47 7.92 1.19
CA ALA A 189 19.23 8.42 2.54
C ALA A 189 20.53 8.46 3.38
N LEU A 190 21.37 7.43 3.27
CA LEU A 190 22.66 7.37 3.97
C LEU A 190 23.63 8.41 3.44
N ASP A 191 23.70 8.62 2.13
CA ASP A 191 24.57 9.63 1.54
C ASP A 191 24.15 11.05 1.93
N ALA A 192 22.85 11.35 1.85
CA ALA A 192 22.29 12.64 2.29
C ALA A 192 22.54 12.90 3.80
N ALA A 193 22.57 11.85 4.62
CA ALA A 193 22.95 11.93 6.04
C ALA A 193 24.46 12.09 6.29
N GLY A 194 25.30 12.23 5.25
CA GLY A 194 26.76 12.28 5.37
C GLY A 194 27.41 10.93 5.71
N ARG A 195 26.68 9.83 5.63
CA ARG A 195 27.13 8.46 5.99
C ARG A 195 27.56 7.68 4.75
N ARG A 196 28.38 8.30 3.89
CA ARG A 196 28.78 7.77 2.57
C ARG A 196 29.43 6.38 2.63
N ALA A 197 30.22 6.10 3.67
CA ALA A 197 30.81 4.77 3.87
C ALA A 197 29.74 3.68 4.09
N GLU A 198 28.67 4.00 4.82
CA GLU A 198 27.54 3.09 4.99
C GLU A 198 26.71 2.97 3.72
N ALA A 199 26.58 4.04 2.94
CA ALA A 199 25.90 4.02 1.64
C ALA A 199 26.61 3.05 0.66
N LEU A 200 27.93 3.10 0.58
CA LEU A 200 28.73 2.15 -0.22
C LEU A 200 28.60 0.71 0.31
N THR A 201 28.59 0.53 1.63
CA THR A 201 28.38 -0.78 2.26
C THR A 201 27.01 -1.36 1.90
N ALA A 202 25.96 -0.54 1.93
CA ALA A 202 24.61 -0.93 1.56
C ALA A 202 24.52 -1.36 0.09
N TYR A 203 25.22 -0.68 -0.83
CA TYR A 203 25.31 -1.12 -2.22
C TYR A 203 25.94 -2.51 -2.33
N THR A 204 27.08 -2.76 -1.66
CA THR A 204 27.74 -4.07 -1.71
C THR A 204 26.87 -5.17 -1.11
N GLN A 205 26.07 -4.85 -0.08
CA GLN A 205 25.08 -5.78 0.47
C GLN A 205 23.98 -6.10 -0.54
N ALA A 206 23.43 -5.09 -1.22
CA ALA A 206 22.43 -5.27 -2.27
C ALA A 206 22.95 -6.18 -3.40
N GLU A 207 24.14 -5.89 -3.90
CA GLU A 207 24.82 -6.66 -4.95
C GLU A 207 25.01 -8.12 -4.56
N ARG A 208 25.43 -8.38 -3.30
CA ARG A 208 25.59 -9.73 -2.78
C ARG A 208 24.24 -10.48 -2.73
N VAL A 209 23.20 -9.84 -2.20
CA VAL A 209 21.86 -10.44 -2.08
C VAL A 209 21.27 -10.78 -3.44
N LEU A 210 21.33 -9.86 -4.41
CA LEU A 210 20.80 -10.10 -5.76
C LEU A 210 21.53 -11.24 -6.47
N ARG A 211 22.85 -11.32 -6.30
CA ARG A 211 23.66 -12.39 -6.87
C ARG A 211 23.36 -13.74 -6.23
N GLU A 212 23.28 -13.80 -4.90
CA GLU A 212 23.02 -15.04 -4.17
C GLU A 212 21.63 -15.62 -4.46
N GLU A 213 20.61 -14.75 -4.54
CA GLU A 213 19.21 -15.19 -4.62
C GLU A 213 18.67 -15.28 -6.05
N LEU A 214 19.19 -14.45 -6.97
CA LEU A 214 18.68 -14.35 -8.35
C LEU A 214 19.74 -14.65 -9.43
N ASP A 215 21.00 -14.88 -9.05
CA ASP A 215 22.15 -14.93 -9.98
C ASP A 215 22.20 -13.70 -10.90
N ALA A 216 21.79 -12.55 -10.36
CA ALA A 216 21.62 -11.31 -11.09
C ALA A 216 22.53 -10.20 -10.56
N GLU A 217 22.94 -9.31 -11.47
CA GLU A 217 23.67 -8.09 -11.15
C GLU A 217 22.71 -6.92 -10.89
N PRO A 218 23.11 -5.91 -10.10
CA PRO A 218 22.31 -4.70 -9.89
C PRO A 218 21.83 -4.03 -11.18
N GLY A 219 20.57 -3.61 -11.18
CA GLY A 219 19.93 -2.86 -12.25
C GLY A 219 20.60 -1.52 -12.53
N PRO A 220 20.27 -0.89 -13.68
CA PRO A 220 20.91 0.37 -14.10
C PRO A 220 20.70 1.51 -13.09
N GLU A 221 19.53 1.62 -12.47
CA GLU A 221 19.20 2.66 -11.51
C GLU A 221 20.06 2.56 -10.24
N LEU A 222 20.24 1.34 -9.72
CA LEU A 222 21.05 1.08 -8.53
C LEU A 222 22.54 1.33 -8.82
N ARG A 223 23.01 0.92 -10.01
CA ARG A 223 24.38 1.23 -10.48
C ARG A 223 24.62 2.73 -10.65
N GLN A 224 23.63 3.48 -11.13
CA GLN A 224 23.73 4.93 -11.27
C GLN A 224 23.90 5.62 -9.92
N VAL A 225 23.18 5.18 -8.88
CA VAL A 225 23.37 5.71 -7.52
C VAL A 225 24.79 5.46 -7.04
N ARG A 226 25.35 4.25 -7.22
CA ARG A 226 26.76 3.98 -6.88
C ARG A 226 27.73 4.88 -7.65
N ALA A 227 27.50 5.11 -8.93
CA ALA A 227 28.36 6.00 -9.72
C ALA A 227 28.38 7.41 -9.12
N GLY A 228 27.23 7.94 -8.70
CA GLY A 228 27.15 9.20 -7.95
C GLY A 228 27.89 9.19 -6.61
N LEU A 229 27.91 8.04 -5.91
CA LEU A 229 28.70 7.87 -4.69
C LEU A 229 30.22 7.80 -4.92
N LEU A 230 30.67 7.53 -6.13
CA LEU A 230 32.10 7.43 -6.46
C LEU A 230 32.63 8.70 -7.10
N ALA A 231 31.76 9.55 -7.63
CA ALA A 231 32.13 10.91 -8.03
C ALA A 231 32.57 11.69 -6.79
N GLU A 232 33.71 12.39 -6.88
CA GLU A 232 34.08 13.37 -5.86
C GLU A 232 33.06 14.51 -5.87
N PRO A 233 32.67 15.05 -4.70
CA PRO A 233 31.85 16.26 -4.68
C PRO A 233 32.62 17.37 -5.38
N GLU A 234 32.02 17.99 -6.41
CA GLU A 234 32.58 19.22 -6.97
C GLU A 234 32.76 20.22 -5.83
N PRO A 235 33.95 20.84 -5.68
CA PRO A 235 34.13 21.88 -4.69
C PRO A 235 33.15 23.01 -5.02
N GLU A 236 32.32 23.42 -4.04
CA GLU A 236 31.50 24.62 -4.16
C GLU A 236 32.36 25.77 -4.69
N PRO A 237 31.92 26.52 -5.72
CA PRO A 237 32.69 27.64 -6.23
C PRO A 237 32.85 28.65 -5.09
N ALA A 238 34.09 28.77 -4.59
CA ALA A 238 34.43 29.72 -3.56
C ALA A 238 34.03 31.13 -4.02
N GLU A 239 33.14 31.79 -3.28
CA GLU A 239 32.79 33.18 -3.56
C GLU A 239 34.09 34.02 -3.60
N PRO A 240 34.30 34.83 -4.66
CA PRO A 240 35.48 35.65 -4.77
C PRO A 240 35.54 36.64 -3.60
N ARG A 241 36.49 36.40 -2.70
CA ARG A 241 36.77 37.27 -1.56
C ARG A 241 37.06 38.68 -2.09
N PRO A 242 36.32 39.72 -1.70
CA PRO A 242 36.54 41.07 -2.23
C PRO A 242 37.95 41.54 -1.87
N ALA A 243 38.64 42.10 -2.86
CA ALA A 243 40.00 42.62 -2.68
C ALA A 243 40.01 43.74 -1.63
N PRO A 244 41.06 43.82 -0.80
CA PRO A 244 41.16 44.87 0.22
C PRO A 244 41.21 46.25 -0.46
N PRO A 245 40.55 47.27 0.12
CA PRO A 245 40.59 48.62 -0.40
C PRO A 245 42.01 49.20 -0.30
N ASN A 246 42.42 49.89 -1.36
CA ASN A 246 43.72 50.55 -1.52
C ASN A 246 43.74 51.90 -0.81
#